data_AF-A0A914CYP2-F1
#
_entry.id   AF-A0A914CYP2-F1
#
_cell.length_a   1.000
_cell.length_b   1.000
_cell.length_c   1.000
_cell.angle_alpha   90.00
_cell.angle_beta   90.00
_cell.angle_gamma   90.00
#
_symmetry.space_group_name_H-M   'P 1'
#
loop_
_entity.id
_entity.type
_entity.pdbx_description
1 polymer ?
#
loop_
_entity_poly.entity_id
_entity_poly.type
_entity_poly.pdbx_seq_one_letter_code
_entity_poly.pdbx_strand_id
1 'polypeptide(L)'
;MFQKMSIVGGFSAGKCCDMKEHVKSLVELFDFAVSELNNNSKEVQDRCLKIGEAHLGACGGSASQVWDDLGDCLTDAIAKTEAVRGKREALKAWITLISFLVDSMKAGYTAQCKRRSIIRPSGTVDNDSPLPSSPMSSMPMNRHF
;
A
#
# COMPACT_ATOMS: atom_id res chain seq x y z
N MET A 1 8.65 -20.74 -5.28
CA MET A 1 10.00 -20.13 -5.23
C MET A 1 9.84 -18.66 -5.65
N PHE A 2 10.17 -17.74 -4.75
CA PHE A 2 10.33 -16.28 -4.92
C PHE A 2 9.13 -15.39 -5.32
N GLN A 3 8.25 -15.11 -4.35
CA GLN A 3 7.56 -13.81 -4.24
C GLN A 3 8.42 -12.76 -3.49
N LYS A 4 9.70 -13.09 -3.24
CA LYS A 4 10.68 -12.21 -2.59
C LYS A 4 11.15 -11.07 -3.50
N MET A 5 10.96 -11.18 -4.82
CA MET A 5 11.35 -10.12 -5.77
C MET A 5 10.30 -9.03 -5.97
N SER A 6 9.03 -9.29 -5.65
CA SER A 6 7.96 -8.29 -5.86
C SER A 6 7.99 -7.17 -4.83
N ILE A 7 8.36 -7.48 -3.59
CA ILE A 7 8.51 -6.47 -2.53
C ILE A 7 9.72 -5.59 -2.84
N VAL A 8 10.85 -6.20 -3.21
CA VAL A 8 12.08 -5.48 -3.60
C VAL A 8 11.88 -4.64 -4.86
N GLY A 9 11.06 -5.10 -5.81
CA GLY A 9 10.73 -4.36 -7.03
C GLY A 9 9.98 -3.04 -6.78
N GLY A 10 9.10 -3.00 -5.78
CA GLY A 10 8.44 -1.76 -5.34
C GLY A 10 9.42 -0.73 -4.78
N PHE A 11 10.44 -1.19 -4.05
CA PHE A 11 11.49 -0.33 -3.47
C PHE A 11 12.59 0.05 -4.48
N SER A 12 12.87 -0.81 -5.47
CA SER A 12 13.97 -0.62 -6.43
C SER A 12 13.63 0.31 -7.62
N ALA A 13 12.36 0.72 -7.76
CA ALA A 13 11.90 1.61 -8.84
C ALA A 13 12.29 3.10 -8.64
N GLY A 14 13.16 3.42 -7.67
CA GLY A 14 13.90 4.70 -7.62
C GLY A 14 13.05 5.97 -7.50
N LYS A 15 11.79 5.88 -7.08
CA LYS A 15 10.90 7.05 -6.91
C LYS A 15 10.04 7.05 -5.64
N CYS A 16 10.24 6.09 -4.74
CA CYS A 16 9.49 5.98 -3.49
C CYS A 16 10.41 5.50 -2.35
N CYS A 17 10.98 6.47 -1.64
CA CYS A 17 11.61 6.39 -0.30
C CYS A 17 12.92 5.58 -0.14
N ASP A 18 13.91 6.16 0.55
CA ASP A 18 15.11 5.47 0.99
C ASP A 18 14.75 4.40 2.03
N MET A 19 15.17 3.15 1.83
CA MET A 19 14.96 2.05 2.76
C MET A 19 15.42 2.39 4.18
N LYS A 20 16.51 3.17 4.31
CA LYS A 20 17.02 3.60 5.62
C LYS A 20 16.04 4.54 6.33
N GLU A 21 15.38 5.43 5.58
CA GLU A 21 14.34 6.31 6.12
C GLU A 21 13.12 5.51 6.58
N HIS A 22 12.69 4.50 5.81
CA HIS A 22 11.59 3.62 6.22
C HIS A 22 11.90 2.87 7.53
N VAL A 23 13.10 2.30 7.65
CA VAL A 23 13.53 1.63 8.88
C VAL A 23 13.53 2.61 10.05
N LYS A 24 14.07 3.82 9.85
CA LYS A 24 14.07 4.87 10.88
C LYS A 24 12.66 5.24 11.31
N SER A 25 11.76 5.51 10.38
CA SER A 25 10.36 5.86 10.68
C SER A 25 9.61 4.73 11.38
N LEU A 26 9.90 3.47 11.04
CA LEU A 26 9.31 2.32 11.71
C LEU A 26 9.79 2.21 13.17
N VAL A 27 11.08 2.39 13.41
CA VAL A 27 11.64 2.41 14.78
C VAL A 27 11.05 3.55 15.60
N GLU A 28 10.95 4.75 15.02
CA GLU A 28 10.32 5.92 15.68
C GLU A 28 8.84 5.68 15.97
N LEU A 29 8.11 4.94 15.12
CA LEU A 29 6.73 4.56 15.39
C LEU A 29 6.63 3.62 16.59
N PHE A 30 7.50 2.62 16.68
CA PHE A 30 7.53 1.70 17.82
C PHE A 30 7.92 2.40 19.12
N ASP A 31 8.92 3.28 19.08
CA ASP A 31 9.34 4.07 20.25
C ASP A 31 8.19 4.94 20.76
N PHE A 32 7.52 5.65 19.86
CA PHE A 32 6.32 6.44 20.17
C PHE A 32 5.17 5.56 20.70
N ALA A 33 4.90 4.41 20.08
CA ALA A 33 3.83 3.53 20.53
C ALA A 33 4.09 2.98 21.94
N VAL A 34 5.36 2.68 22.26
CA VAL A 34 5.77 2.23 23.59
C VAL A 34 5.68 3.36 24.61
N SER A 35 6.06 4.60 24.25
CA SER A 35 5.96 5.75 25.15
C SER A 35 4.50 6.09 25.52
N GLU A 36 3.57 5.82 24.61
CA GLU A 36 2.14 6.10 24.77
C GLU A 36 1.31 4.93 25.37
N LEU A 37 1.93 3.79 25.74
CA LEU A 37 1.22 2.60 26.23
C LEU A 37 0.27 2.87 27.41
N ASN A 38 0.62 3.81 28.28
CA ASN A 38 -0.17 4.16 29.46
C ASN A 38 -1.03 5.42 29.27
N ASN A 39 -0.99 6.02 28.07
CA ASN A 39 -1.64 7.28 27.76
C ASN A 39 -2.82 7.01 26.81
N ASN A 40 -2.78 7.62 25.62
CA ASN A 40 -3.88 7.61 24.66
C ASN A 40 -3.49 6.84 23.40
N SER A 41 -3.97 5.60 23.31
CA SER A 41 -3.78 4.75 22.13
C SER A 41 -4.33 5.36 20.84
N LYS A 42 -5.23 6.35 20.93
CA LYS A 42 -5.80 7.05 19.76
C LYS A 42 -4.75 7.81 18.96
N GLU A 43 -3.76 8.44 19.61
CA GLU A 43 -2.73 9.18 18.86
C GLU A 43 -1.83 8.24 18.04
N VAL A 44 -1.49 7.09 18.62
CA VAL A 44 -0.76 6.01 17.94
C VAL A 44 -1.59 5.47 16.78
N GLN A 45 -2.89 5.24 17.00
CA GLN A 45 -3.81 4.79 15.96
C GLN A 45 -3.93 5.81 14.81
N ASP A 46 -4.15 7.10 15.12
CA ASP A 46 -4.28 8.17 14.13
C ASP A 46 -3.01 8.32 13.29
N ARG A 47 -1.83 8.15 13.90
CA ARG A 47 -0.55 8.12 13.18
C ARG A 47 -0.45 6.92 12.26
N CYS A 48 -0.82 5.72 12.72
CA CYS A 48 -0.84 4.51 11.90
C CYS A 48 -1.81 4.63 10.71
N LEU A 49 -3.01 5.18 10.92
CA LEU A 49 -3.99 5.43 9.86
C LEU A 49 -3.38 6.31 8.76
N LYS A 50 -2.76 7.44 9.12
CA LYS A 50 -2.10 8.36 8.16
C LYS A 50 -0.97 7.68 7.40
N ILE A 51 -0.17 6.83 8.06
CA ILE A 51 0.88 6.03 7.39
C ILE A 51 0.23 5.13 6.34
N GLY A 52 -0.81 4.38 6.69
CA GLY A 52 -1.54 3.52 5.76
C GLY A 52 -2.10 4.27 4.55
N GLU A 53 -2.73 5.42 4.78
CA GLU A 53 -3.28 6.27 3.72
C GLU A 53 -2.21 6.74 2.73
N ALA A 54 -1.03 7.13 3.22
CA ALA A 54 0.08 7.58 2.39
C ALA A 54 0.63 6.46 1.48
N HIS A 55 0.60 5.21 1.92
CA HIS A 55 1.14 4.06 1.18
C HIS A 55 0.32 3.67 -0.06
N LEU A 56 -0.93 4.14 -0.20
CA LEU A 56 -1.69 3.93 -1.44
C LEU A 56 -1.07 4.64 -2.65
N GLY A 57 -0.42 5.80 -2.43
CA GLY A 57 0.28 6.52 -3.49
C GLY A 57 1.49 5.75 -4.05
N ALA A 58 2.08 4.89 -3.23
CA ALA A 58 3.31 4.16 -3.51
C ALA A 58 3.09 2.74 -4.03
N CYS A 59 2.12 2.01 -3.47
CA CYS A 59 2.00 0.56 -3.67
C CYS A 59 0.87 0.10 -4.61
N GLY A 60 0.06 1.02 -5.14
CA GLY A 60 -1.14 0.66 -5.92
C GLY A 60 -2.24 0.04 -5.06
N GLY A 61 -3.35 -0.39 -5.68
CA GLY A 61 -4.57 -0.82 -4.96
C GLY A 61 -4.57 -2.24 -4.40
N SER A 62 -3.61 -3.11 -4.75
CA SER A 62 -3.62 -4.54 -4.41
C SER A 62 -2.65 -4.95 -3.30
N ALA A 63 -2.07 -4.00 -2.55
CA ALA A 63 -1.02 -4.26 -1.56
C ALA A 63 -1.52 -4.67 -0.16
N SER A 64 -2.77 -5.13 -0.01
CA SER A 64 -3.34 -5.47 1.31
C SER A 64 -2.56 -6.56 2.05
N GLN A 65 -2.07 -7.56 1.31
CA GLN A 65 -1.28 -8.69 1.85
C GLN A 65 0.07 -8.25 2.44
N VAL A 66 0.65 -7.15 1.95
CA VAL A 66 1.94 -6.64 2.42
C VAL A 66 1.90 -6.25 3.90
N TRP A 67 0.73 -5.80 4.38
CA TRP A 67 0.54 -5.49 5.79
C TRP A 67 0.56 -6.75 6.67
N ASP A 68 -0.03 -7.84 6.19
CA ASP A 68 -0.03 -9.13 6.91
C ASP A 68 1.41 -9.69 6.97
N ASP A 69 2.11 -9.67 5.83
CA ASP A 69 3.52 -10.08 5.74
C ASP A 69 4.42 -9.23 6.67
N LEU A 70 4.12 -7.93 6.82
CA LEU A 70 4.82 -7.04 7.75
C LEU A 70 4.61 -7.46 9.21
N GLY A 71 3.36 -7.77 9.59
CA GLY A 71 3.04 -8.25 10.95
C GLY A 71 3.76 -9.56 11.30
N ASP A 72 3.80 -10.49 10.36
CA ASP A 72 4.52 -11.77 10.52
C ASP A 72 6.03 -11.56 10.67
N CYS A 73 6.63 -10.73 9.80
CA CYS A 73 8.05 -10.42 9.85
C CYS A 73 8.45 -9.73 11.16
N LEU A 74 7.65 -8.77 11.64
CA LEU A 74 7.90 -8.07 12.91
C LEU A 74 7.81 -9.03 14.10
N THR A 75 6.80 -9.91 14.10
CA THR A 75 6.60 -10.90 15.15
C THR A 75 7.78 -11.88 15.22
N ASP A 76 8.21 -12.40 14.07
CA ASP A 76 9.37 -13.30 13.98
C ASP A 76 10.67 -12.61 14.43
N ALA A 77 10.88 -11.35 14.03
CA ALA A 77 12.05 -10.58 14.44
C ALA A 77 12.08 -10.35 15.96
N ILE A 78 10.95 -9.93 16.55
CA ILE A 78 10.85 -9.68 18.00
C ILE A 78 11.01 -10.97 18.81
N ALA A 79 10.41 -12.08 18.36
CA ALA A 79 10.51 -13.38 19.04
C ALA A 79 11.96 -13.89 19.17
N LYS A 80 12.83 -13.49 18.24
CA LYS A 80 14.26 -13.83 18.24
C LYS A 80 15.12 -12.96 19.14
N THR A 81 14.61 -11.85 19.68
CA THR A 81 15.39 -10.97 20.57
C THR A 81 15.62 -11.62 21.94
N GLU A 82 16.80 -11.43 22.55
CA GLU A 82 17.11 -11.94 23.90
C GLU A 82 16.11 -11.46 24.97
N ALA A 83 15.60 -10.24 24.80
CA ALA A 83 14.65 -9.66 25.74
C ALA A 83 13.30 -10.40 25.77
N VAL A 84 12.91 -11.06 24.67
CA VAL A 84 11.60 -11.70 24.50
C VAL A 84 11.69 -13.23 24.41
N ARG A 85 12.79 -13.77 23.91
CA ARG A 85 12.97 -15.21 23.67
C ARG A 85 12.68 -16.04 24.92
N GLY A 86 11.82 -17.03 24.78
CA GLY A 86 11.41 -17.92 25.88
C GLY A 86 10.43 -17.30 26.89
N LYS A 87 10.08 -16.01 26.76
CA LYS A 87 9.17 -15.30 27.67
C LYS A 87 7.79 -15.17 27.05
N ARG A 88 6.92 -16.16 27.30
CA ARG A 88 5.60 -16.27 26.66
C ARG A 88 4.74 -15.01 26.79
N GLU A 89 4.65 -14.45 28.00
CA GLU A 89 3.79 -13.28 28.22
C GLU A 89 4.37 -12.00 27.59
N ALA A 90 5.70 -11.86 27.54
CA ALA A 90 6.35 -10.78 26.81
C ALA A 90 6.08 -10.89 25.30
N LEU A 91 6.20 -12.09 24.74
CA LEU A 91 5.91 -12.33 23.32
C LEU A 91 4.45 -12.00 22.99
N LYS A 92 3.49 -12.41 23.83
CA LYS A 92 2.07 -12.06 23.66
C LYS A 92 1.86 -10.54 23.67
N ALA A 93 2.47 -9.82 24.61
CA ALA A 93 2.36 -8.36 24.67
C ALA A 93 2.87 -7.70 23.38
N TRP A 94 4.01 -8.16 22.86
CA TRP A 94 4.55 -7.69 21.59
C TRP A 94 3.66 -8.03 20.40
N ILE A 95 3.12 -9.26 20.32
CA ILE A 95 2.17 -9.64 19.27
C ILE A 95 0.95 -8.71 19.29
N THR A 96 0.37 -8.46 20.47
CA THR A 96 -0.77 -7.54 20.61
C THR A 96 -0.43 -6.13 20.11
N LEU A 97 0.73 -5.60 20.46
CA LEU A 97 1.16 -4.28 20.00
C LEU A 97 1.38 -4.25 18.47
N ILE A 98 2.07 -5.26 17.93
CA ILE A 98 2.33 -5.36 16.49
C ILE A 98 1.02 -5.45 15.71
N SER A 99 0.09 -6.31 16.13
CA SER A 99 -1.24 -6.43 15.52
C SER A 99 -1.96 -5.08 15.54
N PHE A 100 -1.99 -4.38 16.68
CA PHE A 100 -2.62 -3.07 16.78
C PHE A 100 -2.05 -2.05 15.78
N LEU A 101 -0.72 -1.95 15.66
CA LEU A 101 -0.07 -1.02 14.75
C LEU A 101 -0.35 -1.38 13.28
N VAL A 102 -0.15 -2.65 12.93
CA VAL A 102 -0.30 -3.16 11.56
C VAL A 102 -1.74 -3.08 11.09
N ASP A 103 -2.70 -3.49 11.92
CA ASP A 103 -4.13 -3.41 11.60
C ASP A 103 -4.59 -1.96 11.42
N SER A 104 -4.08 -1.04 12.26
CA SER A 104 -4.37 0.39 12.11
C SER A 104 -3.81 0.96 10.81
N MET A 105 -2.59 0.59 10.42
CA MET A 105 -2.03 0.98 9.11
C MET A 105 -2.83 0.38 7.95
N LYS A 106 -3.17 -0.91 8.01
CA LYS A 106 -3.99 -1.60 7.01
C LYS A 106 -5.36 -0.98 6.87
N ALA A 107 -5.98 -0.56 7.98
CA ALA A 107 -7.26 0.12 8.00
C ALA A 107 -7.20 1.46 7.26
N GLY A 108 -6.18 2.28 7.51
CA GLY A 108 -5.96 3.55 6.83
C GLY A 108 -5.75 3.37 5.32
N TYR A 109 -4.92 2.41 4.94
CA TYR A 109 -4.70 2.03 3.54
C TYR A 109 -6.01 1.60 2.86
N THR A 110 -6.79 0.73 3.50
CA THR A 110 -8.04 0.19 2.95
C THR A 110 -9.11 1.28 2.81
N ALA A 111 -9.24 2.16 3.80
CA ALA A 111 -10.15 3.31 3.74
C ALA A 111 -9.79 4.23 2.57
N GLN A 112 -8.50 4.49 2.36
CA GLN A 112 -8.03 5.32 1.26
C GLN A 112 -8.24 4.65 -0.11
N CYS A 113 -8.08 3.33 -0.22
CA CYS A 113 -8.41 2.57 -1.43
C CYS A 113 -9.88 2.78 -1.82
N LYS A 114 -10.78 2.61 -0.86
CA LYS A 114 -12.23 2.80 -1.06
C LYS A 114 -12.56 4.23 -1.49
N ARG A 115 -11.93 5.25 -0.88
CA ARG A 115 -12.12 6.65 -1.28
C ARG A 115 -11.70 6.90 -2.73
N ARG A 116 -10.55 6.37 -3.17
CA ARG A 116 -10.09 6.53 -4.56
C ARG A 116 -10.96 5.81 -5.59
N SER A 117 -11.49 4.63 -5.26
CA SER A 117 -12.40 3.92 -6.17
C SER A 117 -13.73 4.63 -6.36
N ILE A 118 -14.18 5.44 -5.39
CA ILE A 118 -15.40 6.25 -5.49
C ILE A 118 -15.15 7.50 -6.35
N ILE A 119 -13.98 8.15 -6.19
CA ILE A 119 -13.63 9.39 -6.91
C ILE A 119 -13.32 9.14 -8.40
N ARG A 120 -12.90 7.92 -8.76
CA ARG A 120 -12.74 7.50 -10.15
C ARG A 120 -14.05 6.81 -10.59
N PRO A 121 -15.05 7.54 -11.13
CA PRO A 121 -16.21 6.87 -11.69
C PRO A 121 -15.73 5.93 -12.80
N SER A 122 -16.36 4.76 -12.87
CA SER A 122 -16.24 3.80 -13.96
C SER A 122 -16.70 4.45 -15.27
N GLY A 123 -15.83 5.27 -15.87
CA GLY A 123 -15.99 5.81 -17.20
C GLY A 123 -15.18 4.99 -18.18
N THR A 124 -15.82 4.00 -18.79
CA THR A 124 -15.67 3.53 -20.18
C THR A 124 -16.58 2.31 -20.33
N VAL A 125 -17.84 2.55 -20.69
CA VAL A 125 -18.57 1.62 -21.54
C VAL A 125 -18.62 2.33 -22.89
N ASP A 126 -17.77 1.88 -23.80
CA ASP A 126 -17.83 2.23 -25.21
C ASP A 126 -19.26 1.98 -25.70
N ASN A 127 -19.93 3.01 -26.22
CA ASN A 127 -21.20 2.85 -26.91
C ASN A 127 -21.04 3.43 -28.32
N ASP A 128 -21.39 2.58 -29.28
CA ASP A 128 -21.18 2.69 -30.71
C ASP A 128 -21.41 4.08 -31.30
N SER A 129 -20.38 4.61 -31.97
CA SER A 129 -20.57 5.61 -33.02
C SER A 129 -20.58 4.88 -34.36
N PRO A 130 -21.67 4.94 -35.16
CA PRO A 130 -21.69 4.29 -36.46
C PRO A 130 -20.72 5.00 -37.42
N LEU A 131 -19.90 4.19 -38.08
CA LEU A 131 -18.94 4.56 -39.13
C LEU A 131 -19.56 5.54 -40.15
N PRO A 132 -18.93 6.70 -40.43
CA PRO A 132 -19.28 7.47 -41.61
C PRO A 132 -18.77 6.73 -42.86
N SER A 133 -19.73 6.36 -43.71
CA SER A 133 -19.55 5.75 -45.03
C SER A 133 -18.54 6.52 -45.89
N SER A 134 -17.53 5.81 -46.41
CA SER A 134 -16.60 6.32 -47.41
C SER A 134 -17.33 6.86 -48.64
N PRO A 135 -17.03 8.09 -49.11
CA PRO A 135 -17.49 8.52 -50.42
C PRO A 135 -16.64 7.88 -51.52
N MET A 136 -17.34 7.35 -52.52
CA MET A 136 -16.80 6.74 -53.74
C MET A 136 -15.77 7.62 -54.43
N SER A 137 -14.68 7.00 -54.85
CA SER A 137 -13.73 7.50 -55.83
C SER A 137 -14.47 7.80 -57.15
N SER A 138 -14.50 9.08 -57.55
CA SER A 138 -14.83 9.49 -58.92
C SER A 138 -13.56 9.98 -59.61
N MET A 139 -13.13 9.22 -60.62
CA MET A 139 -12.08 9.62 -61.56
C MET A 139 -12.52 10.84 -62.38
N PRO A 140 -11.62 11.81 -62.63
CA PRO A 140 -11.76 12.69 -63.78
C PRO A 140 -11.10 12.08 -65.02
N MET A 141 -11.89 11.95 -66.09
CA MET A 141 -11.46 11.63 -67.44
C MET A 141 -10.47 12.66 -67.98
N ASN A 142 -9.41 12.15 -68.59
CA ASN A 142 -8.61 12.85 -69.59
C ASN A 142 -9.48 13.22 -70.81
N ARG A 143 -9.46 14.48 -71.25
CA ARG A 143 -9.60 14.85 -72.67
C ARG A 143 -8.78 16.09 -73.00
N HIS A 144 -8.00 15.93 -74.07
CA HIS A 144 -7.21 16.89 -74.83
C HIS A 144 -7.97 18.18 -75.21
N PHE A 145 -7.30 19.33 -75.14
CA PHE A 145 -6.66 20.01 -76.28
C PHE A 145 -5.53 20.91 -75.77
#